data_AF-A0A843XK82-F1
#
_entry.id   AF-A0A843XK82-F1
#
_cell.length_a   1.000
_cell.length_b   1.000
_cell.length_c   1.000
_cell.angle_alpha   90.00
_cell.angle_beta   90.00
_cell.angle_gamma   90.00
#
_symmetry.space_group_name_H-M   'P 1'
#
loop_
_entity.id
_entity.type
_entity.pdbx_description
1 polymer ?
#
loop_
_entity_poly.entity_id
_entity_poly.type
_entity_poly.pdbx_seq_one_letter_code
_entity_poly.pdbx_strand_id
1 'polypeptide(L)'
;MKLYAKEKEKVYSSLESLYGRVSLTSDMWTSIGNNGYMCLTCHYIDDDWNLRKKILNFEYVEAPHGHRELTKLLLDKLLEWNIHKKLFLIVLDNSSANNKAVKMLLNDPNFTHFLPLDESWFHLRCSAHILNLIVQDCLKEVEEVIFKVRKSVKYVKSSQQRKENFKKVARFEVGLKKSLILDLYDPSYPYVPSVNEWKNIKLVIECLSIFYEVTERLLGTKYPTSNLFFGDICIIYIF
;
A
#
# COMPACT_ATOMS: atom_id res chain seq x y z
N MET A 1 -25.48 4.36 -17.64
CA MET A 1 -24.98 3.04 -18.12
C MET A 1 -24.43 3.03 -19.55
N LYS A 2 -25.00 3.75 -20.54
CA LYS A 2 -24.51 3.72 -21.94
C LYS A 2 -23.03 4.13 -22.11
N LEU A 3 -22.57 5.17 -21.40
CA LEU A 3 -21.17 5.61 -21.47
C LEU A 3 -20.19 4.55 -20.95
N TYR A 4 -20.49 3.96 -19.80
CA TYR A 4 -19.65 2.89 -19.23
C TYR A 4 -19.52 1.70 -20.19
N ALA A 5 -20.63 1.22 -20.75
CA ALA A 5 -20.61 0.11 -21.70
C ALA A 5 -19.74 0.43 -22.93
N LYS A 6 -19.88 1.64 -23.48
CA LYS A 6 -19.06 2.11 -24.61
C LYS A 6 -17.57 2.18 -24.27
N GLU A 7 -17.20 2.73 -23.10
CA GLU A 7 -15.79 2.81 -22.71
C GLU A 7 -15.22 1.43 -22.35
N LYS A 8 -16.03 0.55 -21.76
CA LYS A 8 -15.67 -0.85 -21.49
C LYS A 8 -15.34 -1.59 -22.78
N GLU A 9 -16.18 -1.46 -23.80
CA GLU A 9 -15.98 -2.08 -25.12
C GLU A 9 -14.68 -1.61 -25.80
N LYS A 10 -14.33 -0.32 -25.68
CA LYS A 10 -13.05 0.19 -26.18
C LYS A 10 -11.85 -0.46 -25.47
N VAL A 11 -11.91 -0.56 -24.14
CA VAL A 11 -10.82 -1.21 -23.38
C VAL A 11 -10.74 -2.69 -23.75
N TYR A 12 -11.87 -3.38 -23.82
CA TYR A 12 -11.94 -4.78 -24.23
C TYR A 12 -11.30 -4.99 -25.61
N SER A 13 -11.71 -4.20 -26.60
CA SER A 13 -11.15 -4.26 -27.96
C SER A 13 -9.64 -4.03 -27.96
N SER A 14 -9.15 -3.07 -27.17
CA SER A 14 -7.70 -2.80 -27.07
C SER A 14 -6.91 -3.95 -26.45
N LEU A 15 -7.48 -4.63 -25.45
CA LEU A 15 -6.84 -5.77 -24.79
C LEU A 15 -6.92 -7.02 -25.67
N GLU A 16 -7.98 -7.17 -26.45
CA GLU A 16 -8.16 -8.27 -27.40
C GLU A 16 -7.17 -8.18 -28.56
N SER A 17 -6.99 -6.99 -29.14
CA SER A 17 -6.04 -6.76 -30.24
C SER A 17 -4.58 -6.75 -29.80
N LEU A 18 -4.31 -6.58 -28.50
CA LEU A 18 -2.95 -6.50 -27.95
C LEU A 18 -2.16 -7.79 -28.25
N TYR A 19 -1.04 -7.67 -28.96
CA TYR A 19 -0.12 -8.81 -29.17
C TYR A 19 0.69 -9.14 -27.91
N GLY A 20 1.03 -8.10 -27.13
CA GLY A 20 1.77 -8.21 -25.88
C GLY A 20 1.01 -8.91 -24.74
N ARG A 21 1.74 -9.15 -23.65
CA ARG A 21 1.19 -9.66 -22.39
C ARG A 21 0.78 -8.54 -21.45
N VAL A 22 -0.05 -8.89 -20.47
CA VAL A 22 -0.56 -7.96 -19.44
C VAL A 22 -0.08 -8.39 -18.06
N SER A 23 0.14 -7.43 -17.17
CA SER A 23 0.36 -7.66 -15.74
C SER A 23 -0.79 -7.06 -14.95
N LEU A 24 -1.15 -7.70 -13.84
CA LEU A 24 -2.25 -7.23 -13.00
C LEU A 24 -1.73 -6.74 -11.66
N THR A 25 -2.35 -5.72 -11.09
CA THR A 25 -2.25 -5.40 -9.67
C THR A 25 -3.65 -5.48 -9.10
N SER A 26 -3.83 -6.19 -7.98
CA SER A 26 -5.09 -6.14 -7.24
C SER A 26 -4.87 -5.56 -5.86
N ASP A 27 -5.80 -4.71 -5.46
CA ASP A 27 -5.92 -4.26 -4.08
C ASP A 27 -7.29 -4.63 -3.52
N MET A 28 -7.32 -5.05 -2.26
CA MET A 28 -8.55 -5.34 -1.54
C MET A 28 -8.48 -4.66 -0.18
N TRP A 29 -9.49 -3.85 0.13
CA TRP A 29 -9.57 -3.16 1.41
C TRP A 29 -10.97 -3.22 1.98
N THR A 30 -11.03 -3.13 3.30
CA THR A 30 -12.27 -2.99 4.05
C THR A 30 -12.55 -1.51 4.26
N SER A 31 -13.71 -1.05 3.78
CA SER A 31 -14.20 0.31 4.02
C SER A 31 -14.57 0.54 5.49
N ILE A 32 -14.80 1.81 5.85
CA ILE A 32 -15.24 2.22 7.19
C ILE A 32 -16.59 1.56 7.56
N GLY A 33 -17.44 1.29 6.58
CA GLY A 33 -18.71 0.56 6.76
C GLY A 33 -18.56 -0.95 6.87
N ASN A 34 -17.33 -1.47 7.02
CA ASN A 34 -17.02 -2.90 7.08
C ASN A 34 -17.35 -3.69 5.78
N ASN A 35 -17.46 -3.00 4.65
CA ASN A 35 -17.65 -3.63 3.34
C ASN A 35 -16.31 -3.81 2.64
N GLY A 36 -16.06 -5.01 2.09
CA GLY A 36 -14.88 -5.30 1.28
C GLY A 36 -15.04 -4.83 -0.16
N TYR A 37 -14.00 -4.19 -0.69
CA TYR A 37 -13.93 -3.81 -2.10
C TYR A 37 -12.66 -4.34 -2.71
N MET A 38 -12.72 -4.73 -3.97
CA MET A 38 -11.56 -5.15 -4.75
C MET A 38 -11.46 -4.31 -6.03
N CYS A 39 -10.22 -3.90 -6.32
CA CYS A 39 -9.87 -3.22 -7.55
C CYS A 39 -8.80 -4.01 -8.28
N LEU A 40 -9.10 -4.47 -9.50
CA LEU A 40 -8.12 -5.06 -10.41
C LEU A 40 -7.72 -4.02 -11.44
N THR A 41 -6.43 -3.78 -11.53
CA THR A 41 -5.84 -2.90 -12.53
C THR A 41 -4.96 -3.70 -13.46
N CYS A 42 -5.15 -3.50 -14.76
CA CYS A 42 -4.34 -4.06 -15.82
C CYS A 42 -3.29 -3.06 -16.28
N HIS A 43 -2.07 -3.56 -16.44
CA HIS A 43 -0.89 -2.82 -16.89
C HIS A 43 -0.28 -3.55 -18.09
N TYR A 44 0.02 -2.81 -19.15
CA TYR A 44 0.56 -3.37 -20.38
C TYR A 44 1.32 -2.32 -21.17
N ILE A 45 2.15 -2.77 -22.10
CA ILE A 45 2.82 -1.92 -23.08
C ILE A 45 2.03 -2.06 -24.39
N ASP A 46 1.59 -0.96 -24.97
CA ASP A 46 0.88 -0.98 -26.26
C ASP A 46 1.83 -1.05 -27.46
N ASP A 47 1.28 -1.13 -28.66
CA ASP A 47 2.05 -1.27 -29.91
C ASP A 47 2.94 -0.04 -30.20
N ASP A 48 2.61 1.10 -29.59
CA ASP A 48 3.39 2.34 -29.64
C ASP A 48 4.47 2.41 -28.53
N TRP A 49 4.73 1.30 -27.84
CA TRP A 49 5.69 1.18 -26.73
C TRP A 49 5.37 2.07 -25.52
N ASN A 50 4.11 2.45 -25.35
CA ASN A 50 3.67 3.25 -24.21
C ASN A 50 3.13 2.35 -23.09
N LEU A 51 3.54 2.66 -21.85
CA LEU A 51 2.95 2.04 -20.67
C LEU A 51 1.49 2.51 -20.53
N ARG A 52 0.57 1.55 -20.52
CA ARG A 52 -0.86 1.75 -20.30
C ARG A 52 -1.29 1.12 -18.98
N LYS A 53 -2.24 1.79 -18.34
CA LYS A 53 -2.90 1.36 -17.11
C LYS A 53 -4.41 1.50 -17.27
N LYS A 54 -5.17 0.45 -16.96
CA LYS A 54 -6.64 0.43 -17.01
C LYS A 54 -7.21 -0.30 -15.79
N ILE A 55 -8.16 0.33 -15.11
CA ILE A 55 -8.94 -0.32 -14.06
C ILE A 55 -9.97 -1.22 -14.75
N LEU A 56 -9.93 -2.52 -14.48
CA LEU A 56 -10.82 -3.51 -15.07
C LEU A 56 -12.09 -3.68 -14.25
N ASN A 57 -11.98 -3.64 -12.93
CA ASN A 57 -13.12 -3.64 -12.02
C ASN A 57 -12.81 -2.79 -10.79
N PHE A 58 -13.87 -2.28 -10.19
CA PHE A 58 -13.91 -1.77 -8.84
C PHE A 58 -15.27 -2.23 -8.31
N GLU A 59 -15.28 -3.28 -7.51
CA GLU A 59 -16.55 -3.87 -7.08
C GLU A 59 -16.53 -4.27 -5.62
N TYR A 60 -17.74 -4.28 -5.06
CA TYR A 60 -17.99 -4.84 -3.75
C TYR A 60 -17.81 -6.35 -3.80
N VAL A 61 -17.07 -6.89 -2.83
CA VAL A 61 -16.88 -8.32 -2.67
C VAL A 61 -17.65 -8.73 -1.43
N GLU A 62 -18.56 -9.67 -1.57
CA GLU A 62 -19.30 -10.20 -0.42
C GLU A 62 -18.37 -10.96 0.54
N ALA A 63 -18.70 -10.92 1.82
CA ALA A 63 -18.05 -11.79 2.79
C ALA A 63 -18.54 -13.25 2.57
N PRO A 64 -17.68 -14.25 2.76
CA PRO A 64 -16.31 -14.17 3.29
C PRO A 64 -15.28 -13.76 2.23
N HIS A 65 -14.34 -12.90 2.59
CA HIS A 65 -13.20 -12.51 1.74
C HIS A 65 -12.09 -13.58 1.75
N GLY A 66 -12.50 -14.84 1.54
CA GLY A 66 -11.60 -15.99 1.55
C GLY A 66 -10.84 -16.12 0.23
N HIS A 67 -9.82 -16.98 0.27
CA HIS A 67 -9.03 -17.32 -0.91
C HIS A 67 -9.86 -17.91 -2.06
N ARG A 68 -10.95 -18.63 -1.77
CA ARG A 68 -11.80 -19.24 -2.81
C ARG A 68 -12.58 -18.18 -3.58
N GLU A 69 -13.17 -17.24 -2.85
CA GLU A 69 -13.93 -16.12 -3.38
C GLU A 69 -13.02 -15.20 -4.20
N LEU A 70 -11.81 -14.92 -3.70
CA LEU A 70 -10.79 -14.17 -4.44
C LEU A 70 -10.31 -14.89 -5.70
N THR A 71 -10.08 -16.21 -5.63
CA THR A 71 -9.68 -17.00 -6.81
C THR A 71 -10.75 -16.93 -7.88
N LYS A 72 -12.00 -17.18 -7.49
CA LYS A 72 -13.15 -17.14 -8.39
C LYS A 72 -13.27 -15.76 -9.03
N LEU A 73 -13.19 -14.70 -8.23
CA LEU A 73 -13.30 -13.34 -8.72
C LEU A 73 -12.19 -13.01 -9.72
N LEU A 74 -10.94 -13.37 -9.42
CA LEU A 74 -9.82 -13.19 -10.35
C LEU A 74 -10.05 -13.95 -11.65
N LEU A 75 -10.41 -15.24 -11.58
CA LEU A 75 -10.66 -16.07 -12.76
C LEU A 75 -11.81 -15.52 -13.61
N ASP A 76 -12.93 -15.15 -12.98
CA ASP A 76 -14.08 -14.56 -13.65
C ASP A 76 -13.66 -13.28 -14.40
N LYS A 77 -12.85 -12.41 -13.79
CA LYS A 77 -12.34 -11.21 -14.48
C LYS A 77 -11.35 -11.52 -15.59
N LEU A 78 -10.47 -12.50 -15.41
CA LEU A 78 -9.52 -12.90 -16.45
C LEU A 78 -10.23 -13.45 -17.70
N LEU A 79 -11.33 -14.17 -17.51
CA LEU A 79 -12.18 -14.69 -18.58
C LEU A 79 -13.06 -13.59 -19.18
N GLU A 80 -13.71 -12.77 -18.35
CA GLU A 80 -14.57 -11.64 -18.76
C GLU A 80 -13.82 -10.67 -19.69
N TRP A 81 -12.55 -10.39 -19.41
CA TRP A 81 -11.71 -9.50 -20.20
C TRP A 81 -10.90 -10.21 -21.30
N ASN A 82 -11.05 -11.53 -21.44
CA ASN A 82 -10.31 -12.37 -22.40
C ASN A 82 -8.78 -12.22 -22.31
N ILE A 83 -8.25 -12.06 -21.08
CA ILE A 83 -6.82 -11.85 -20.82
C ILE A 83 -6.13 -13.03 -20.13
N HIS A 84 -6.86 -14.08 -19.75
CA HIS A 84 -6.31 -15.28 -19.10
C HIS A 84 -5.09 -15.87 -19.84
N LYS A 85 -5.08 -15.87 -21.18
CA LYS A 85 -3.95 -16.37 -21.99
C LYS A 85 -2.79 -15.38 -22.14
N LYS A 86 -3.04 -14.10 -21.84
CA LYS A 86 -2.07 -13.00 -22.00
C LYS A 86 -1.44 -12.58 -20.68
N LEU A 87 -1.86 -13.18 -19.56
CA LEU A 87 -1.35 -12.79 -18.25
C LEU A 87 0.12 -13.15 -18.11
N PHE A 88 0.91 -12.19 -17.63
CA PHE A 88 2.33 -12.36 -17.35
C PHE A 88 2.56 -12.64 -15.86
N LEU A 89 2.07 -11.75 -15.01
CA LEU A 89 2.13 -11.87 -13.56
C LEU A 89 0.97 -11.12 -12.90
N ILE A 90 0.79 -11.38 -11.60
CA ILE A 90 -0.09 -10.61 -10.73
C ILE A 90 0.68 -10.09 -9.52
N VAL A 91 0.44 -8.83 -9.17
CA VAL A 91 0.94 -8.19 -7.95
C VAL A 91 -0.19 -8.13 -6.93
N LEU A 92 0.00 -8.79 -5.79
CA LEU A 92 -0.93 -8.78 -4.66
C LEU A 92 -0.17 -8.46 -3.36
N ASP A 93 -0.89 -8.11 -2.29
CA ASP A 93 -0.30 -7.99 -0.97
C ASP A 93 0.20 -9.35 -0.42
N ASN A 94 0.89 -9.31 0.72
CA ASN A 94 1.43 -10.51 1.36
C ASN A 94 0.44 -11.15 2.35
N SER A 95 -0.83 -11.28 1.98
CA SER A 95 -1.83 -11.95 2.80
C SER A 95 -1.91 -13.46 2.52
N SER A 96 -2.29 -14.23 3.54
CA SER A 96 -2.47 -15.68 3.43
C SER A 96 -3.60 -16.05 2.44
N ALA A 97 -4.62 -15.19 2.32
CA ALA A 97 -5.71 -15.37 1.37
C ALA A 97 -5.21 -15.25 -0.08
N ASN A 98 -4.45 -14.19 -0.40
CA ASN A 98 -3.88 -14.00 -1.74
C ASN A 98 -2.89 -15.12 -2.11
N ASN A 99 -2.12 -15.62 -1.14
CA ASN A 99 -1.20 -16.75 -1.35
C ASN A 99 -1.94 -18.00 -1.81
N LYS A 100 -3.02 -18.34 -1.10
CA LYS A 100 -3.83 -19.51 -1.43
C LYS A 100 -4.60 -19.29 -2.73
N ALA A 101 -5.07 -18.06 -2.99
CA ALA A 101 -5.83 -17.74 -4.18
C ALA A 101 -4.98 -17.89 -5.45
N VAL A 102 -3.76 -17.37 -5.45
CA VAL A 102 -2.84 -17.54 -6.58
C VAL A 102 -2.47 -19.01 -6.79
N LYS A 103 -2.22 -19.77 -5.72
CA LYS A 103 -1.98 -21.22 -5.84
C LYS A 103 -3.17 -21.94 -6.46
N MET A 104 -4.40 -21.58 -6.10
CA MET A 104 -5.59 -22.17 -6.72
C MET A 104 -5.70 -21.77 -8.20
N LEU A 105 -5.46 -20.50 -8.53
CA LEU A 105 -5.47 -20.02 -9.91
C LEU A 105 -4.43 -20.73 -10.78
N LEU A 106 -3.22 -20.94 -10.26
CA LEU A 106 -2.13 -21.69 -10.92
C LEU A 106 -2.47 -23.16 -11.18
N ASN A 107 -3.42 -23.74 -10.44
CA ASN A 107 -3.89 -25.11 -10.65
C ASN A 107 -5.17 -25.17 -11.51
N ASP A 108 -5.72 -24.03 -11.95
CA ASP A 108 -6.92 -24.00 -12.77
C ASP A 108 -6.59 -24.37 -14.23
N PRO A 109 -7.25 -25.40 -14.81
CA PRO A 109 -6.94 -25.89 -16.15
C PRO A 109 -7.18 -24.84 -17.25
N ASN A 110 -8.01 -23.83 -17.00
CA ASN A 110 -8.23 -22.72 -17.93
C ASN A 110 -7.07 -21.72 -17.95
N PHE A 111 -6.12 -21.83 -17.01
CA PHE A 111 -5.06 -20.86 -16.80
C PHE A 111 -3.65 -21.45 -16.86
N THR A 112 -3.40 -22.58 -16.19
CA THR A 112 -2.05 -23.16 -15.97
C THR A 112 -1.22 -23.27 -17.23
N HIS A 113 -1.83 -23.64 -18.36
CA HIS A 113 -1.12 -23.87 -19.63
C HIS A 113 -0.61 -22.61 -20.33
N PHE A 114 -0.98 -21.41 -19.87
CA PHE A 114 -0.66 -20.15 -20.53
C PHE A 114 0.45 -19.33 -19.83
N LEU A 115 0.98 -19.86 -18.72
CA LEU A 115 2.03 -19.23 -17.94
C LEU A 115 3.32 -19.07 -18.76
N PRO A 116 3.88 -17.85 -18.86
CA PRO A 116 5.09 -17.61 -19.65
C PRO A 116 6.39 -18.02 -18.95
N LEU A 117 6.34 -18.13 -17.62
CA LEU A 117 7.49 -18.33 -16.74
C LEU A 117 7.16 -19.44 -15.75
N ASP A 118 8.20 -19.88 -15.04
CA ASP A 118 8.06 -20.68 -13.84
C ASP A 118 7.01 -20.04 -12.89
N GLU A 119 6.11 -20.88 -12.37
CA GLU A 119 5.02 -20.51 -11.47
C GLU A 119 5.49 -19.67 -10.27
N SER A 120 6.74 -19.83 -9.86
CA SER A 120 7.38 -19.06 -8.79
C SER A 120 7.42 -17.55 -9.05
N TRP A 121 7.44 -17.11 -10.31
CA TRP A 121 7.49 -15.69 -10.69
C TRP A 121 6.13 -15.09 -10.98
N PHE A 122 5.07 -15.90 -10.98
CA PHE A 122 3.72 -15.44 -11.33
C PHE A 122 3.13 -14.48 -10.28
N HIS A 123 3.48 -14.69 -9.01
CA HIS A 123 2.99 -13.87 -7.90
C HIS A 123 4.07 -12.92 -7.40
N LEU A 124 4.00 -11.66 -7.82
CA LEU A 124 4.85 -10.61 -7.26
C LEU A 124 4.20 -10.00 -6.02
N ARG A 125 5.01 -9.74 -4.99
CA ARG A 125 4.52 -9.12 -3.75
C ARG A 125 4.48 -7.61 -3.88
N CYS A 126 3.45 -6.99 -3.34
CA CYS A 126 3.34 -5.55 -3.28
C CYS A 126 4.46 -4.96 -2.41
N SER A 127 5.43 -4.28 -3.04
CA SER A 127 6.55 -3.64 -2.36
C SER A 127 6.09 -2.61 -1.33
N ALA A 128 5.02 -1.86 -1.62
CA ALA A 128 4.47 -0.89 -0.67
C ALA A 128 3.93 -1.58 0.59
N HIS A 129 3.34 -2.77 0.46
CA HIS A 129 2.92 -3.57 1.60
C HIS A 129 4.12 -4.08 2.41
N ILE A 130 5.18 -4.55 1.73
CA ILE A 130 6.42 -4.97 2.41
C ILE A 130 7.05 -3.82 3.18
N LEU A 131 7.17 -2.62 2.57
CA LEU A 131 7.69 -1.45 3.26
C LEU A 131 6.83 -1.06 4.46
N ASN A 132 5.50 -1.14 4.32
CA ASN A 132 4.62 -0.92 5.46
C ASN A 132 4.88 -1.95 6.58
N LEU A 133 5.07 -3.23 6.26
CA LEU A 133 5.40 -4.25 7.27
C LEU A 133 6.72 -3.92 8.00
N ILE A 134 7.76 -3.50 7.28
CA ILE A 134 9.04 -3.07 7.86
C ILE A 134 8.81 -1.88 8.80
N VAL A 135 8.10 -0.85 8.33
CA VAL A 135 7.78 0.34 9.12
C VAL A 135 6.98 -0.03 10.37
N GLN A 136 5.95 -0.87 10.25
CA GLN A 136 5.15 -1.30 11.40
C GLN A 136 6.01 -2.03 12.43
N ASP A 137 6.96 -2.86 11.99
CA ASP A 137 7.86 -3.56 12.90
C ASP A 137 8.80 -2.58 13.61
N CYS A 138 9.41 -1.64 12.89
CA CYS A 138 10.21 -0.57 13.49
C CYS A 138 9.42 0.30 14.48
N LEU A 139 8.13 0.57 14.22
CA LEU A 139 7.29 1.36 15.09
C LEU A 139 6.95 0.66 16.42
N LYS A 140 6.98 -0.68 16.47
CA LYS A 140 6.79 -1.43 17.73
C LYS A 140 7.90 -1.17 18.72
N GLU A 141 9.14 -1.05 18.26
CA GLU A 141 10.32 -0.75 19.09
C GLU A 141 10.22 0.60 19.83
N VAL A 142 9.38 1.52 19.33
CA VAL A 142 9.14 2.84 19.93
C VAL A 142 7.68 3.07 20.33
N GLU A 143 6.91 1.99 20.50
CA GLU A 143 5.47 2.07 20.78
C GLU A 143 5.17 2.86 22.07
N GLU A 144 5.95 2.65 23.14
CA GLU A 144 5.77 3.36 24.40
C GLU A 144 5.93 4.88 24.23
N VAL A 145 6.90 5.28 23.43
CA VAL A 145 7.20 6.68 23.17
C VAL A 145 6.10 7.30 22.30
N ILE A 146 5.65 6.58 21.27
CA ILE A 146 4.50 6.97 20.45
C ILE A 146 3.25 7.14 21.32
N PHE A 147 3.03 6.24 22.29
CA PHE A 147 1.93 6.33 23.24
C PHE A 147 1.99 7.62 24.08
N LYS A 148 3.15 7.95 24.65
CA LYS A 148 3.37 9.20 25.42
C LYS A 148 3.10 10.45 24.57
N VAL A 149 3.58 10.46 23.32
CA VAL A 149 3.31 11.55 22.37
C VAL A 149 1.82 11.67 22.04
N ARG A 150 1.13 10.54 21.78
CA ARG A 150 -0.32 10.54 21.51
C ARG A 150 -1.12 11.06 22.71
N LYS A 151 -0.77 10.66 23.92
CA LYS A 151 -1.36 11.19 25.16
C LYS A 151 -1.13 12.69 25.29
N SER A 152 0.08 13.16 24.96
CA SER A 152 0.47 14.58 25.02
C SER A 152 -0.37 15.41 24.05
N VAL A 153 -0.50 14.96 22.80
CA VAL A 153 -1.34 15.60 21.79
C VAL A 153 -2.81 15.62 22.22
N LYS A 154 -3.32 14.51 22.78
CA LYS A 154 -4.70 14.44 23.30
C LYS A 154 -4.92 15.42 24.46
N TYR A 155 -3.95 15.53 25.37
CA TYR A 155 -4.00 16.47 26.49
C TYR A 155 -4.04 17.93 26.02
N VAL A 156 -3.15 18.32 25.10
CA VAL A 156 -3.13 19.68 24.54
C VAL A 156 -4.44 20.01 23.81
N LYS A 157 -5.01 19.04 23.09
CA LYS A 157 -6.25 19.21 22.32
C LYS A 157 -7.53 19.13 23.16
N SER A 158 -7.46 18.77 24.44
CA SER A 158 -8.67 18.51 25.25
C SER A 158 -9.43 19.77 25.65
N SER A 159 -8.81 20.95 25.59
CA SER A 159 -9.49 22.22 25.83
C SER A 159 -8.85 23.37 25.05
N GLN A 160 -9.65 24.39 24.77
CA GLN A 160 -9.18 25.60 24.09
C GLN A 160 -8.08 26.30 24.90
N GLN A 161 -8.24 26.38 26.22
CA GLN A 161 -7.26 26.98 27.12
C GLN A 161 -5.89 26.28 27.04
N ARG A 162 -5.86 24.93 27.06
CA ARG A 162 -4.61 24.16 26.95
C ARG A 162 -3.92 24.39 25.61
N LYS A 163 -4.68 24.46 24.52
CA LYS A 163 -4.18 24.73 23.18
C LYS A 163 -3.58 26.13 23.06
N GLU A 164 -4.23 27.15 23.61
CA GLU A 164 -3.72 28.53 23.61
C GLU A 164 -2.48 28.70 24.48
N ASN A 165 -2.47 28.07 25.66
CA ASN A 165 -1.31 28.08 26.55
C ASN A 165 -0.11 27.38 25.92
N PHE A 166 -0.31 26.20 25.33
CA PHE A 166 0.73 25.48 24.59
C PHE A 166 1.33 26.34 23.47
N LYS A 167 0.49 27.05 22.70
CA LYS A 167 0.96 27.98 21.65
C LYS A 167 1.79 29.14 22.20
N LYS A 168 1.46 29.67 23.39
CA LYS A 168 2.25 30.73 24.03
C LYS A 168 3.64 30.20 24.36
N VAL A 169 3.73 29.08 25.07
CA VAL A 169 5.01 28.47 25.49
C VAL A 169 5.87 28.09 24.28
N ALA A 170 5.28 27.49 23.24
CA ALA A 170 6.00 27.09 22.03
C ALA A 170 6.60 28.27 21.24
N ARG A 171 6.09 29.50 21.40
CA ARG A 171 6.61 30.70 20.72
C ARG A 171 7.82 31.32 21.42
N PHE A 172 7.98 31.13 22.74
CA PHE A 172 9.07 31.73 23.51
C PHE A 172 10.38 30.94 23.42
N GLU A 173 10.33 29.64 23.10
CA GLU A 173 11.49 28.74 23.12
C GLU A 173 11.97 28.27 21.74
N VAL A 174 11.98 29.15 20.74
CA VAL A 174 12.48 28.83 19.37
C VAL A 174 13.97 28.41 19.34
N GLY A 175 14.69 28.49 20.47
CA GLY A 175 16.09 28.08 20.60
C GLY A 175 16.34 26.70 21.22
N LEU A 176 15.37 26.08 21.90
CA LEU A 176 15.56 24.78 22.56
C LEU A 176 14.94 23.68 21.68
N LYS A 177 15.81 22.87 21.06
CA LYS A 177 15.47 21.66 20.29
C LYS A 177 14.83 20.54 21.15
N LYS A 178 14.04 20.84 22.19
CA LYS A 178 13.35 19.88 23.05
C LYS A 178 11.84 19.93 22.80
N SER A 179 11.26 18.72 22.68
CA SER A 179 9.96 18.25 23.19
C SER A 179 8.79 19.21 23.37
N LEU A 180 7.57 18.73 23.11
CA LEU A 180 6.32 19.23 23.72
C LEU A 180 6.59 19.72 25.16
N ILE A 181 6.62 21.04 25.36
CA ILE A 181 6.98 21.72 26.61
C ILE A 181 5.80 21.63 27.59
N LEU A 182 5.46 20.39 27.97
CA LEU A 182 4.31 20.05 28.80
C LEU A 182 4.69 19.91 30.27
N ASP A 183 5.93 19.52 30.56
CA ASP A 183 6.55 19.48 31.89
C ASP A 183 6.63 20.87 32.55
N LEU A 184 6.98 21.92 31.80
CA LEU A 184 6.99 23.29 32.32
C LEU A 184 5.58 23.87 32.53
N TYR A 185 4.59 23.34 31.79
CA TYR A 185 3.20 23.80 31.85
C TYR A 185 2.40 23.11 32.95
N ASP A 186 2.58 21.80 33.11
CA ASP A 186 1.89 20.96 34.07
C ASP A 186 2.88 19.92 34.61
N PRO A 187 3.59 20.23 35.70
CA PRO A 187 4.55 19.31 36.32
C PRO A 187 3.93 17.97 36.77
N SER A 188 2.60 17.91 36.88
CA SER A 188 1.88 16.69 37.25
C SER A 188 1.54 15.79 36.04
N TYR A 189 1.85 16.24 34.82
CA TYR A 189 1.54 15.48 33.61
C TYR A 189 2.42 14.22 33.49
N PRO A 190 1.84 13.00 33.55
CA PRO A 190 2.64 11.77 33.75
C PRO A 190 3.20 11.18 32.45
N TYR A 191 2.86 11.73 31.28
CA TYR A 191 3.24 11.17 29.98
C TYR A 191 4.20 12.05 29.19
N VAL A 192 5.00 12.88 29.86
CA VAL A 192 6.07 13.66 29.20
C VAL A 192 7.16 12.69 28.74
N PRO A 193 7.51 12.64 27.44
CA PRO A 193 8.66 11.84 27.02
C PRO A 193 9.96 12.49 27.51
N SER A 194 10.88 11.68 28.02
CA SER A 194 12.20 12.09 28.48
C SER A 194 13.09 12.60 27.35
N VAL A 195 14.19 13.28 27.70
CA VAL A 195 15.16 13.79 26.72
C VAL A 195 15.71 12.67 25.83
N ASN A 196 15.93 11.47 26.37
CA ASN A 196 16.41 10.33 25.59
C ASN A 196 15.34 9.81 24.63
N GLU A 197 14.09 9.71 25.08
CA GLU A 197 12.96 9.33 24.22
C GLU A 197 12.77 10.33 23.06
N TRP A 198 12.99 11.63 23.29
CA TRP A 198 12.98 12.62 22.22
C TRP A 198 14.12 12.48 21.22
N LYS A 199 15.30 12.04 21.66
CA LYS A 199 16.39 11.69 20.73
C LYS A 199 15.98 10.49 19.89
N ASN A 200 15.42 9.45 20.50
CA ASN A 200 14.93 8.26 19.79
C ASN A 200 13.82 8.60 18.79
N ILE A 201 12.86 9.47 19.15
CA ILE A 201 11.82 9.96 18.23
C ILE A 201 12.45 10.61 17.00
N LYS A 202 13.45 11.47 17.17
CA LYS A 202 14.10 12.16 16.05
C LYS A 202 14.75 11.17 15.08
N LEU A 203 15.48 10.19 15.62
CA LEU A 203 16.08 9.13 14.82
C LEU A 203 15.02 8.32 14.06
N VAL A 204 13.90 7.98 14.72
CA VAL A 204 12.79 7.28 14.05
C VAL A 204 12.17 8.14 12.95
N ILE A 205 11.97 9.44 13.18
CA ILE A 205 11.45 10.35 12.15
C ILE A 205 12.39 10.41 10.94
N GLU A 206 13.71 10.48 11.18
CA GLU A 206 14.72 10.45 10.12
C GLU A 206 14.64 9.13 9.33
N CYS A 207 14.60 7.98 10.02
CA CYS A 207 14.39 6.69 9.34
C CYS A 207 13.09 6.64 8.53
N LEU A 208 11.97 7.06 9.12
CA LEU A 208 10.66 7.06 8.45
C LEU A 208 10.62 7.99 7.24
N SER A 209 11.42 9.06 7.22
CA SER A 209 11.53 9.96 6.06
C SER A 209 12.10 9.24 4.84
N ILE A 210 13.05 8.32 5.03
CA ILE A 210 13.60 7.47 3.96
C ILE A 210 12.49 6.57 3.40
N PHE A 211 11.72 5.91 4.27
CA PHE A 211 10.59 5.07 3.84
C PHE A 211 9.51 5.87 3.11
N TYR A 212 9.25 7.10 3.54
CA TYR A 212 8.32 8.01 2.87
C TYR A 212 8.79 8.34 1.45
N GLU A 213 10.06 8.72 1.27
CA GLU A 213 10.64 9.01 -0.04
C GLU A 213 10.60 7.80 -0.98
N VAL A 214 10.96 6.61 -0.46
CA VAL A 214 10.89 5.36 -1.23
C VAL A 214 9.45 5.03 -1.61
N THR A 215 8.49 5.27 -0.71
CA THR A 215 7.06 5.02 -0.97
C THR A 215 6.52 5.93 -2.08
N GLU A 216 6.83 7.23 -2.04
CA GLU A 216 6.43 8.18 -3.09
C GLU A 216 6.99 7.79 -4.47
N ARG A 217 8.22 7.26 -4.50
CA ARG A 217 8.83 6.72 -5.72
C ARG A 217 8.13 5.43 -6.18
N LEU A 218 7.93 4.46 -5.30
CA LEU A 218 7.33 3.17 -5.69
C LEU A 218 5.85 3.25 -6.08
N LEU A 219 5.10 4.19 -5.51
CA LEU A 219 3.68 4.40 -5.82
C LEU A 219 3.47 5.33 -7.03
N GLY A 220 4.54 5.69 -7.74
CA GLY A 220 4.47 6.41 -9.00
C GLY A 220 3.57 5.70 -10.02
N THR A 221 2.59 6.42 -10.57
CA THR A 221 1.61 5.85 -11.53
C THR A 221 1.91 6.19 -12.99
N LYS A 222 2.94 6.99 -13.25
CA LYS A 222 3.25 7.54 -14.58
C LYS A 222 4.46 6.90 -15.27
N TYR A 223 5.08 5.91 -14.64
CA TYR A 223 6.31 5.30 -15.15
C TYR A 223 6.44 3.84 -14.68
N PRO A 224 7.20 3.00 -15.40
CA PRO A 224 7.51 1.65 -14.96
C PRO A 224 8.30 1.66 -13.64
N THR A 225 7.77 1.00 -12.60
CA THR A 225 8.40 1.00 -11.27
C THR A 225 9.34 -0.18 -11.08
N SER A 226 8.99 -1.36 -11.63
CA SER A 226 9.73 -2.62 -11.43
C SER A 226 11.18 -2.54 -11.89
N ASN A 227 11.45 -2.01 -13.09
CA ASN A 227 12.80 -1.95 -13.64
C ASN A 227 13.63 -0.76 -13.12
N LEU A 228 12.99 0.30 -12.62
CA LEU A 228 13.69 1.49 -12.11
C LEU A 228 14.16 1.31 -10.67
N PHE A 229 13.39 0.61 -9.84
CA PHE A 229 13.67 0.50 -8.41
C PHE A 229 14.13 -0.88 -7.95
N PHE A 230 14.26 -1.87 -8.86
CA PHE A 230 14.75 -3.19 -8.49
C PHE A 230 16.12 -3.13 -7.80
N GLY A 231 17.06 -2.34 -8.36
CA GLY A 231 18.37 -2.12 -7.75
C GLY A 231 18.28 -1.48 -6.36
N ASP A 232 17.48 -0.43 -6.22
CA ASP A 232 17.29 0.29 -4.95
C ASP A 232 16.64 -0.58 -3.87
N ILE A 233 15.66 -1.42 -4.23
CA ILE A 233 15.02 -2.36 -3.30
C ILE A 233 16.01 -3.45 -2.87
N CYS A 234 16.86 -3.95 -3.77
CA CYS A 234 17.88 -4.93 -3.42
C CYS A 234 18.91 -4.37 -2.42
N ILE A 235 19.20 -3.06 -2.45
CA ILE A 235 20.13 -2.42 -1.51
C ILE A 235 19.57 -2.44 -0.07
N ILE A 236 18.26 -2.36 0.11
CA ILE A 236 17.62 -2.41 1.44
C ILE A 236 17.79 -3.80 2.10
N TYR A 237 17.90 -4.87 1.31
CA TYR A 237 18.07 -6.24 1.80
C TYR A 237 19.52 -6.61 2.19
N ILE A 238 20.49 -5.69 2.05
CA ILE A 238 21.92 -5.94 2.30
C ILE A 238 22.41 -5.37 3.65
N PHE A 239 21.51 -4.83 4.48
CA PHE A 239 21.80 -4.42 5.86
C PHE A 239 20.94 -5.20 6.86
#